data_AF-A0A7W1GRK5-F1
#
_entry.id   AF-A0A7W1GRK5-F1
#
_cell.length_a   1.000
_cell.length_b   1.000
_cell.length_c   1.000
_cell.angle_alpha   90.00
_cell.angle_beta   90.00
_cell.angle_gamma   90.00
#
_symmetry.space_group_name_H-M   'P 1'
#
loop_
_entity.id
_entity.type
_entity.pdbx_description
1 polymer ?
#
loop_
_entity_poly.entity_id
_entity_poly.type
_entity_poly.pdbx_seq_one_letter_code
_entity_poly.pdbx_strand_id
1 'polypeptide(L)' 'MIIDNLVEELIENQKKALLKCGRRIIPTLTPEDMLQPNDYLELENNPHFRYEEGILAGMQSVQMALRAEINSGK' A
#
# COMPACT_ATOMS: atom_id res chain seq x y z
N MET A 1 0.43 -14.86 -14.86
CA MET A 1 0.95 -15.52 -13.63
C MET A 1 2.26 -14.90 -13.14
N ILE A 2 3.32 -14.71 -13.93
CA ILE A 2 4.56 -14.04 -13.46
C ILE A 2 4.32 -12.57 -13.08
N ILE A 3 3.56 -11.83 -13.89
CA ILE A 3 3.29 -10.40 -13.64
C ILE A 3 2.48 -10.20 -12.34
N ASP A 4 1.51 -11.06 -12.06
CA ASP A 4 0.70 -10.97 -10.83
C ASP A 4 1.58 -11.16 -9.59
N ASN A 5 2.47 -12.15 -9.61
CA ASN A 5 3.43 -12.38 -8.53
C ASN A 5 4.39 -11.19 -8.35
N LEU A 6 4.86 -10.58 -9.44
CA LEU A 6 5.72 -9.40 -9.37
C LEU A 6 4.98 -8.20 -8.76
N VAL A 7 3.71 -7.98 -9.14
CA VAL A 7 2.88 -6.92 -8.57
C VAL A 7 2.61 -7.17 -7.08
N GLU A 8 2.38 -8.43 -6.68
CA GLU A 8 2.24 -8.81 -5.27
C GLU A 8 3.51 -8.50 -4.48
N GLU A 9 4.70 -8.82 -5.02
CA GLU A 9 5.97 -8.48 -4.38
C GLU A 9 6.19 -6.96 -4.25
N LEU A 10 5.82 -6.18 -5.29
CA LEU A 10 5.88 -4.73 -5.25
C LEU A 10 4.96 -4.15 -4.16
N ILE A 11 3.75 -4.69 -4.02
CA ILE A 11 2.80 -4.30 -2.98
C ILE A 11 3.37 -4.58 -1.59
N GLU A 12 3.95 -5.76 -1.36
CA GLU A 12 4.55 -6.09 -0.05
C GLU A 12 5.76 -5.22 0.29
N ASN A 13 6.58 -4.87 -0.70
CA ASN A 13 7.68 -3.93 -0.51
C ASN A 13 7.18 -2.51 -0.23
N GLN A 14 6.13 -2.07 -0.90
CA GLN A 14 5.51 -0.77 -0.64
C GLN A 14 4.87 -0.70 0.75
N LYS A 15 4.21 -1.78 1.22
CA LYS A 15 3.68 -1.84 2.60
C LYS A 15 4.78 -1.63 3.65
N LYS A 16 5.95 -2.25 3.45
CA LYS A 16 7.12 -2.05 4.34
C LYS A 16 7.65 -0.61 4.26
N ALA A 17 7.72 -0.03 3.07
CA ALA A 17 8.13 1.35 2.87
C ALA A 17 7.16 2.33 3.54
N LEU A 18 5.86 2.10 3.40
CA LEU A 18 4.79 2.89 4.00
C LEU A 18 4.81 2.80 5.53
N LEU A 19 4.98 1.61 6.12
CA LEU A 19 5.17 1.45 7.57
C LEU A 19 6.42 2.18 8.06
N LYS A 20 7.55 2.08 7.33
CA LYS A 20 8.77 2.84 7.65
C LYS A 20 8.51 4.34 7.56
N CYS A 21 7.72 4.80 6.58
CA CYS A 21 7.31 6.19 6.43
C CYS A 21 6.48 6.64 7.64
N GLY A 22 5.45 5.89 8.01
CA GLY A 22 4.62 6.14 9.18
C GLY A 22 5.45 6.19 10.46
N ARG A 23 6.38 5.26 10.67
CA ARG A 23 7.27 5.23 11.85
C ARG A 23 8.22 6.42 11.98
N ARG A 24 8.46 7.18 10.90
CA ARG A 24 9.17 8.47 10.99
C ARG A 24 8.32 9.57 11.64
N ILE A 25 6.99 9.42 11.59
CA ILE A 25 6.00 10.36 12.13
C ILE A 25 5.53 9.89 13.51
N ILE A 26 5.14 8.62 13.63
CA ILE A 26 4.68 7.98 14.87
C ILE A 26 5.53 6.72 15.10
N PRO A 27 6.58 6.79 15.94
CA PRO A 27 7.57 5.71 16.10
C PRO A 27 6.99 4.36 16.55
N THR A 28 5.85 4.37 17.25
CA THR A 28 5.21 3.18 17.83
C THR A 28 4.26 2.47 16.87
N LEU A 29 4.09 2.94 15.63
CA LEU A 29 3.18 2.32 14.66
C LEU A 29 3.49 0.84 14.44
N THR A 30 2.44 0.03 14.50
CA THR A 30 2.43 -1.39 14.19
C THR A 30 1.95 -1.64 12.76
N PRO A 31 2.24 -2.82 12.18
CA PRO A 31 1.62 -3.22 10.92
C PRO A 31 0.08 -3.21 10.96
N GLU A 32 -0.51 -3.52 12.11
CA GLU A 32 -1.96 -3.54 12.32
C GLU A 32 -2.56 -2.13 12.24
N ASP A 33 -1.88 -1.13 12.79
CA ASP A 33 -2.29 0.28 12.70
C ASP A 33 -2.34 0.78 11.25
N MET A 34 -1.51 0.20 10.37
CA MET A 34 -1.50 0.53 8.94
C MET A 34 -2.71 0.02 8.17
N LEU A 35 -3.59 -0.78 8.79
CA LEU A 35 -4.86 -1.16 8.20
C LEU A 35 -5.85 0.01 8.21
N GLN A 36 -5.75 0.92 9.18
CA GLN A 36 -6.63 2.10 9.33
C GLN A 36 -5.78 3.35 9.66
N PRO A 37 -4.87 3.78 8.75
CA PRO A 37 -3.93 4.87 9.03
C PRO A 37 -4.62 6.23 9.22
N ASN A 38 -5.86 6.37 8.75
CA ASN A 38 -6.73 7.53 8.92
C ASN A 38 -7.18 7.77 10.37
N ASP A 39 -7.02 6.78 11.27
CA ASP A 39 -7.26 6.96 12.70
C ASP A 39 -6.19 7.83 13.37
N TYR A 40 -5.08 8.09 12.67
CA TYR A 40 -3.98 8.93 13.12
C TYR A 40 -3.96 10.26 12.36
N LEU A 41 -4.35 11.34 13.04
CA LEU A 41 -4.37 12.68 12.45
C LEU A 41 -2.98 13.13 11.95
N GLU A 42 -1.91 12.67 12.57
CA GLU A 42 -0.53 12.99 12.17
C GLU A 42 -0.16 12.34 10.84
N LEU A 43 -0.73 11.17 10.53
CA LEU A 43 -0.55 10.52 9.23
C LEU A 43 -1.46 11.16 8.18
N GLU A 44 -2.72 11.41 8.54
CA GLU A 44 -3.71 12.00 7.63
C GLU A 44 -3.27 13.39 7.14
N ASN A 45 -2.72 14.20 8.04
CA ASN A 45 -2.25 15.54 7.73
C ASN A 45 -0.83 15.60 7.18
N ASN A 46 -0.16 14.47 6.94
CA ASN A 46 1.20 14.43 6.40
C ASN A 46 1.21 14.15 4.89
N PRO A 47 1.50 15.15 4.04
CA PRO A 47 1.41 14.98 2.58
C PRO A 47 2.34 13.91 2.02
N HIS A 48 3.52 13.73 2.62
CA HIS A 48 4.46 12.69 2.20
C HIS A 48 3.91 11.30 2.51
N PHE A 49 3.31 11.09 3.68
CA PHE A 49 2.69 9.82 4.02
C PHE A 49 1.50 9.53 3.10
N ARG A 50 0.59 10.50 2.91
CA ARG A 50 -0.56 10.39 2.00
C ARG A 50 -0.15 10.06 0.57
N TYR A 51 0.95 10.63 0.09
CA TYR A 51 1.50 10.31 -1.24
C TYR A 51 1.95 8.85 -1.34
N GLU A 52 2.70 8.34 -0.37
CA GLU A 52 3.16 6.95 -0.34
C GLU A 52 1.99 5.95 -0.21
N GLU A 53 0.95 6.32 0.53
CA GLU A 53 -0.29 5.55 0.63
C GLU A 53 -1.02 5.51 -0.71
N GLY A 54 -1.10 6.64 -1.42
CA GLY A 54 -1.66 6.70 -2.77
C GLY A 54 -0.91 5.80 -3.78
N ILE A 55 0.43 5.70 -3.65
CA ILE A 55 1.23 4.78 -4.47
C ILE A 55 0.85 3.32 -4.18
N LEU A 56 0.67 2.93 -2.91
CA LEU A 56 0.19 1.60 -2.54
C LEU A 56 -1.19 1.30 -3.15
N ALA A 57 -2.14 2.24 -3.03
CA ALA A 57 -3.47 2.10 -3.61
C ALA A 57 -3.44 1.97 -5.14
N GLY A 58 -2.53 2.69 -5.81
CA GLY A 58 -2.28 2.55 -7.24
C GLY A 58 -1.82 1.15 -7.64
N MET A 59 -0.86 0.57 -6.90
CA MET A 59 -0.39 -0.80 -7.17
C MET A 59 -1.48 -1.84 -6.95
N GLN A 60 -2.28 -1.70 -5.89
CA GLN A 60 -3.43 -2.57 -5.62
C GLN A 60 -4.46 -2.49 -6.75
N SER A 61 -4.73 -1.29 -7.27
CA SER A 61 -5.62 -1.08 -8.42
C SER A 61 -5.10 -1.80 -9.68
N VAL A 62 -3.79 -1.74 -9.93
CA VAL A 62 -3.15 -2.50 -11.03
C VAL A 62 -3.33 -4.00 -10.85
N GLN A 63 -3.12 -4.53 -9.64
CA GLN A 63 -3.31 -5.96 -9.35
C GLN A 63 -4.76 -6.39 -9.60
N MET A 64 -5.73 -5.59 -9.16
CA MET A 64 -7.15 -5.86 -9.38
C MET A 64 -7.48 -5.91 -10.88
N ALA A 65 -7.02 -4.92 -11.65
CA ALA A 65 -7.24 -4.89 -13.10
C ALA A 65 -6.58 -6.09 -13.79
N LEU A 66 -5.34 -6.43 -13.44
CA LEU A 66 -4.62 -7.57 -14.00
C LEU A 66 -5.36 -8.89 -13.72
N ARG A 67 -5.85 -9.08 -12.49
CA ARG A 67 -6.60 -10.28 -12.10
C ARG A 67 -7.94 -10.36 -12.81
N ALA A 68 -8.63 -9.24 -13.01
CA ALA A 68 -9.85 -9.18 -13.80
C ALA A 68 -9.59 -9.65 -15.25
N GLU A 69 -8.58 -9.10 -15.93
CA GLU A 69 -8.22 -9.50 -17.30
C GLU A 69 -7.86 -10.99 -17.41
N ILE A 70 -7.08 -11.52 -16.47
CA ILE A 70 -6.74 -12.95 -16.42
C ILE A 70 -7.99 -13.83 -16.27
N ASN A 71 -8.99 -13.36 -15.52
CA ASN A 71 -10.22 -14.10 -15.27
C ASN A 71 -11.26 -13.93 -16.39
N SER A 72 -11.28 -12.78 -17.08
CA SER A 72 -12.16 -12.52 -18.23
C SER A 72 -11.71 -13.21 -19.52
N GLY A 73 -10.45 -13.62 -19.60
CA GLY A 73 -9.90 -14.45 -20.69
C GLY A 73 -10.09 -15.97 -20.50
N LYS A 74 -10.85 -16.40 -19.49
CA LYS A 74 -11.33 -17.78 -19.30
C LYS A 74 -12.79 -17.88 -19.75
#